data_AF-A0A7K2NT27-F1
#
_entry.id   AF-A0A7K2NT27-F1
#
_cell.length_a   1.000
_cell.length_b   1.000
_cell.length_c   1.000
_cell.angle_alpha   90.00
_cell.angle_beta   90.00
_cell.angle_gamma   90.00
#
_symmetry.space_group_name_H-M   'P 1'
#
loop_
_entity.id
_entity.type
_entity.pdbx_description
1 polymer ?
#
loop_
_entity_poly.entity_id
_entity_poly.type
_entity_poly.pdbx_seq_one_letter_code
_entity_poly.pdbx_strand_id
1 'polypeptide(L)'
;GISYGTELGGVYAHLFPKHVGRVILDAVVDPAADTMGHAENQARGFQRALDDYLESTGQEPEQGSRKIADLLERLDAEPLPTSSPGRELTQTLAFTGIVLPLYSESGWPALTSALEAAEEGDGSELLALADGYNERDASGRYGTTTHSQRVISCLDDKQRPTAEETKKLLPKFEKVSPVFGAFLGWDTAGWCY
;
A
#
# COMPACT_ATOMS: atom_id res chain seq x y z
N GLY A 1 9.52 -5.42 18.27
CA GLY A 1 8.72 -5.74 17.07
C GLY A 1 8.70 -4.53 16.17
N ILE A 2 8.59 -4.75 14.87
CA ILE A 2 8.42 -3.71 13.86
C ILE A 2 7.13 -4.03 13.10
N SER A 3 6.35 -3.01 12.72
CA SER A 3 5.10 -3.19 11.96
C SER A 3 4.15 -4.16 12.68
N TYR A 4 3.58 -5.18 12.04
CA TYR A 4 2.74 -6.20 12.68
C TYR A 4 3.41 -6.90 13.88
N GLY A 5 4.74 -6.98 13.90
CA GLY A 5 5.47 -7.48 15.08
C GLY A 5 5.30 -6.61 16.33
N THR A 6 4.78 -5.39 16.21
CA THR A 6 4.41 -4.54 17.35
C THR A 6 3.10 -4.99 18.00
N GLU A 7 2.14 -5.42 17.20
CA GLU A 7 0.89 -6.03 17.69
C GLU A 7 1.20 -7.33 18.43
N LEU A 8 1.96 -8.23 17.81
CA LEU A 8 2.40 -9.48 18.45
C LEU A 8 3.14 -9.21 19.77
N GLY A 9 4.05 -8.24 19.77
CA GLY A 9 4.80 -7.86 20.97
C GLY A 9 3.90 -7.27 22.06
N GLY A 10 2.94 -6.42 21.68
CA GLY A 10 1.96 -5.82 22.58
C GLY A 10 1.03 -6.84 23.21
N VAL A 11 0.47 -7.74 22.39
CA VAL A 11 -0.40 -8.85 22.85
C VAL A 11 0.38 -9.78 23.78
N TYR A 12 1.61 -10.16 23.42
CA TYR A 12 2.44 -11.01 24.30
C TYR A 12 2.72 -10.33 25.64
N ALA A 13 3.09 -9.05 25.63
CA ALA A 13 3.33 -8.29 26.85
C ALA A 13 2.08 -8.12 27.72
N HIS A 14 0.90 -8.02 27.10
CA HIS A 14 -0.38 -7.96 27.80
C HIS A 14 -0.74 -9.31 28.46
N LEU A 15 -0.60 -10.42 27.74
CA LEU A 15 -0.98 -11.75 28.24
C LEU A 15 0.04 -12.32 29.24
N PHE A 16 1.33 -12.05 29.04
CA PHE A 16 2.43 -12.64 29.79
C PHE A 16 3.34 -11.59 30.45
N PRO A 17 2.80 -10.63 31.22
CA PRO A 17 3.56 -9.46 31.69
C PRO A 17 4.75 -9.84 32.60
N LYS A 18 4.67 -10.98 33.30
CA LYS A 18 5.77 -11.49 34.15
C LYS A 18 6.94 -12.09 33.38
N HIS A 19 6.76 -12.36 32.08
CA HIS A 19 7.77 -12.92 31.19
C HIS A 19 8.45 -11.86 30.31
N VAL A 20 8.06 -10.60 30.47
CA VAL A 20 8.58 -9.48 29.68
C VAL A 20 9.52 -8.62 30.51
N GLY A 21 10.79 -8.54 30.08
CA GLY A 21 11.80 -7.68 30.69
C GLY A 21 11.93 -6.32 30.01
N ARG A 22 12.27 -6.32 28.71
CA ARG A 22 12.41 -5.11 27.87
C ARG A 22 11.75 -5.35 26.52
N VAL A 23 11.03 -4.35 26.02
CA VAL A 23 10.35 -4.40 24.72
C VAL A 23 10.64 -3.10 23.97
N ILE A 24 10.91 -3.22 22.67
CA ILE A 24 10.97 -2.11 21.72
C ILE A 24 9.90 -2.38 20.68
N LEU A 25 8.97 -1.45 20.50
CA LEU A 25 7.94 -1.47 19.48
C LEU A 25 8.17 -0.27 18.57
N ASP A 26 8.40 -0.51 17.29
CA ASP A 26 8.71 0.52 16.29
C ASP A 26 7.73 0.43 15.11
N ALA A 27 7.24 1.56 14.61
CA ALA A 27 6.09 1.65 13.71
C ALA A 27 4.86 0.89 14.27
N VAL A 28 4.34 1.40 15.39
CA VAL A 28 3.33 0.73 16.22
C VAL A 28 1.98 0.62 15.50
N VAL A 29 1.42 -0.59 15.46
CA VAL A 29 0.02 -0.83 15.13
C VAL A 29 -0.83 -0.32 16.29
N ASP A 30 -1.77 0.59 16.01
CA ASP A 30 -2.68 1.14 17.01
C ASP A 30 -3.76 0.10 17.37
N PRO A 31 -3.75 -0.47 18.60
CA PRO A 31 -4.73 -1.47 18.99
C PRO A 31 -6.12 -0.89 19.28
N ALA A 32 -6.29 0.44 19.29
CA ALA A 32 -7.57 1.10 19.51
C ALA A 32 -8.28 1.49 18.20
N ALA A 33 -7.60 1.42 17.06
CA ALA A 33 -8.18 1.71 15.76
C ALA A 33 -9.01 0.50 15.26
N ASP A 34 -10.19 0.77 14.72
CA ASP A 34 -10.95 -0.23 13.97
C ASP A 34 -10.38 -0.40 12.54
N THR A 35 -10.87 -1.38 11.78
CA THR A 35 -10.43 -1.67 10.39
C THR A 35 -10.47 -0.40 9.53
N MET A 36 -11.52 0.42 9.65
CA MET A 36 -11.66 1.66 8.89
C MET A 36 -10.64 2.71 9.32
N GLY A 37 -10.46 2.92 10.63
CA GLY A 37 -9.48 3.83 11.19
C GLY A 37 -8.05 3.43 10.85
N HIS A 38 -7.77 2.13 10.85
CA HIS A 38 -6.48 1.59 10.40
C HIS A 38 -6.21 1.93 8.94
N ALA A 39 -7.16 1.65 8.05
CA ALA A 39 -7.01 1.97 6.62
C ALA A 39 -6.88 3.49 6.37
N GLU A 40 -7.62 4.33 7.11
CA GLU A 40 -7.51 5.79 7.01
C GLU A 40 -6.13 6.28 7.46
N ASN A 41 -5.61 5.74 8.57
CA ASN A 41 -4.27 6.06 9.05
C ASN A 41 -3.20 5.64 8.04
N GLN A 42 -3.38 4.49 7.39
CA GLN A 42 -2.48 4.01 6.34
C GLN A 42 -2.50 4.92 5.12
N ALA A 43 -3.68 5.32 4.64
CA ALA A 43 -3.83 6.25 3.52
C ALA A 43 -3.14 7.59 3.80
N ARG A 44 -3.30 8.11 5.03
CA ARG A 44 -2.64 9.33 5.47
C ARG A 44 -1.11 9.17 5.57
N GLY A 45 -0.65 7.99 5.97
CA GLY A 45 0.78 7.65 6.03
C GLY A 45 1.42 7.67 4.65
N PHE A 46 0.83 6.95 3.69
CA PHE A 46 1.33 6.91 2.32
C PHE A 46 1.22 8.26 1.62
N GLN A 47 0.15 9.03 1.86
CA GLN A 47 0.06 10.38 1.29
C GLN A 47 1.20 11.26 1.78
N ARG A 48 1.52 11.24 3.09
CA ARG A 48 2.68 12.00 3.60
C ARG A 48 3.99 11.55 2.97
N ALA A 49 4.23 10.25 2.87
CA ALA A 49 5.44 9.73 2.23
C ALA A 49 5.53 10.12 0.74
N LEU A 50 4.38 10.16 0.04
CA LEU A 50 4.31 10.62 -1.34
C LEU A 50 4.56 12.13 -1.44
N ASP A 51 4.01 12.93 -0.54
CA ASP A 51 4.25 14.38 -0.47
C ASP A 51 5.75 14.65 -0.26
N ASP A 52 6.38 14.00 0.72
CA ASP A 52 7.81 14.11 1.01
C ASP A 52 8.66 13.70 -0.21
N TYR A 53 8.30 12.60 -0.88
CA TYR A 53 8.92 12.17 -2.13
C TYR A 53 8.81 13.25 -3.22
N LEU A 54 7.61 13.78 -3.46
CA LEU A 54 7.37 14.80 -4.49
C LEU A 54 8.17 16.07 -4.20
N GLU A 55 8.19 16.55 -2.95
CA GLU A 55 9.01 17.69 -2.53
C GLU A 55 10.50 17.44 -2.77
N SER A 56 10.99 16.22 -2.48
CA SER A 56 12.39 15.84 -2.72
C SER A 56 12.79 15.91 -4.20
N THR A 57 11.83 15.71 -5.11
CA THR A 57 12.03 15.84 -6.56
C THR A 57 11.80 17.27 -7.08
N GLY A 58 11.50 18.23 -6.20
CA GLY A 58 11.20 19.62 -6.55
C GLY A 58 9.80 19.82 -7.13
N GLN A 59 8.90 18.84 -6.99
CA GLN A 59 7.51 18.94 -7.41
C GLN A 59 6.64 19.52 -6.29
N GLU A 60 5.54 20.17 -6.67
CA GLU A 60 4.52 20.58 -5.71
C GLU A 60 3.61 19.37 -5.41
N PRO A 61 3.45 18.96 -4.13
CA PRO A 61 2.77 17.72 -3.76
C PRO A 61 1.35 17.57 -4.29
N GLU A 62 0.54 18.63 -4.28
CA GLU A 62 -0.84 18.56 -4.74
C GLU A 62 -0.90 18.29 -6.25
N GLN A 63 -0.10 18.98 -7.04
CA GLN A 63 0.02 18.74 -8.48
C GLN A 63 0.61 17.36 -8.80
N GLY A 64 1.66 16.93 -8.10
CA GLY A 64 2.29 15.63 -8.30
C GLY A 64 1.33 14.48 -7.98
N SER A 65 0.61 14.58 -6.85
CA SER A 65 -0.41 13.60 -6.45
C SER A 65 -1.55 13.51 -7.46
N ARG A 66 -2.00 14.64 -8.02
CA ARG A 66 -3.02 14.64 -9.08
C ARG A 66 -2.53 13.94 -10.34
N LYS A 67 -1.29 14.21 -10.80
CA LYS A 67 -0.73 13.51 -11.96
C LYS A 67 -0.69 12.00 -11.77
N ILE A 68 -0.29 11.55 -10.57
CA ILE A 68 -0.26 10.12 -10.24
C ILE A 68 -1.68 9.54 -10.18
N ALA A 69 -2.64 10.26 -9.60
CA ALA A 69 -4.03 9.84 -9.61
C ALA A 69 -4.60 9.73 -11.04
N ASP A 70 -4.31 10.71 -11.90
CA ASP A 70 -4.70 10.69 -13.31
C ASP A 70 -4.05 9.53 -14.07
N LEU A 71 -2.79 9.21 -13.78
CA LEU A 71 -2.11 8.03 -14.34
C LEU A 71 -2.83 6.75 -13.92
N LEU A 72 -3.13 6.58 -12.64
CA LEU A 72 -3.86 5.42 -12.14
C LEU A 72 -5.26 5.30 -12.75
N GLU A 73 -5.98 6.41 -12.93
CA GLU A 73 -7.29 6.42 -13.61
C GLU A 73 -7.17 5.96 -15.08
N ARG A 74 -6.19 6.48 -15.83
CA ARG A 74 -5.95 6.04 -17.21
C ARG A 74 -5.66 4.54 -17.30
N LEU A 75 -4.84 4.02 -16.37
CA LEU A 75 -4.44 2.60 -16.34
C LEU A 75 -5.58 1.61 -16.02
N ASP A 76 -6.72 2.09 -15.54
CA ASP A 76 -7.92 1.26 -15.38
C ASP A 76 -8.56 0.94 -16.73
N ALA A 77 -8.55 1.91 -17.65
CA ALA A 77 -9.11 1.75 -18.99
C ALA A 77 -8.07 1.26 -20.01
N GLU A 78 -6.83 1.73 -19.90
CA GLU A 78 -5.76 1.55 -20.88
C GLU A 78 -4.46 1.11 -20.15
N PRO A 79 -4.31 -0.19 -19.85
CA PRO A 79 -3.07 -0.72 -19.28
C PRO A 79 -1.86 -0.44 -20.16
N LEU A 80 -0.70 -0.17 -19.56
CA LEU A 80 0.52 0.09 -20.31
C LEU A 80 1.21 -1.22 -20.72
N PRO A 81 1.80 -1.28 -21.93
CA PRO A 81 2.65 -2.40 -22.32
C PRO A 81 3.89 -2.46 -21.42
N THR A 82 4.46 -3.66 -21.32
CA THR A 82 5.75 -3.86 -20.62
C THR A 82 6.69 -4.72 -21.45
N SER A 83 7.95 -4.73 -21.06
CA SER A 83 8.97 -5.63 -21.59
C SER A 83 8.74 -7.11 -21.22
N SER A 84 7.83 -7.40 -20.28
CA SER A 84 7.45 -8.77 -19.91
C SER A 84 6.35 -9.29 -20.84
N PRO A 85 6.62 -10.31 -21.68
CA PRO A 85 5.64 -10.80 -22.64
C PRO A 85 4.33 -11.23 -21.99
N GLY A 86 3.20 -10.69 -22.49
CA GLY A 86 1.87 -11.01 -22.01
C GLY A 86 1.50 -10.42 -20.64
N ARG A 87 2.30 -9.49 -20.12
CA ARG A 87 1.98 -8.73 -18.91
C ARG A 87 1.91 -7.24 -19.22
N GLU A 88 0.78 -6.66 -18.89
CA GLU A 88 0.55 -5.22 -18.94
C GLU A 88 0.56 -4.66 -17.53
N LEU A 89 0.92 -3.40 -17.40
CA LEU A 89 0.79 -2.66 -16.16
C LEU A 89 -0.65 -2.16 -16.03
N THR A 90 -1.42 -2.79 -15.16
CA THR A 90 -2.78 -2.35 -14.79
C THR A 90 -2.75 -1.34 -13.66
N GLN A 91 -3.88 -0.66 -13.40
CA GLN A 91 -4.03 0.26 -12.26
C GLN A 91 -3.59 -0.36 -10.93
N THR A 92 -4.04 -1.58 -10.61
CA THR A 92 -3.67 -2.27 -9.35
C THR A 92 -2.18 -2.57 -9.25
N LEU A 93 -1.54 -2.95 -10.36
CA LEU A 93 -0.10 -3.21 -10.38
C LEU A 93 0.69 -1.90 -10.24
N ALA A 94 0.27 -0.84 -10.91
CA ALA A 94 0.89 0.48 -10.75
C ALA A 94 0.76 1.00 -9.32
N PHE A 95 -0.43 0.89 -8.71
CA PHE A 95 -0.64 1.22 -7.31
C PHE A 95 0.34 0.49 -6.39
N THR A 96 0.46 -0.84 -6.56
CA THR A 96 1.38 -1.67 -5.77
C THR A 96 2.84 -1.26 -6.00
N GLY A 97 3.20 -0.97 -7.26
CA GLY A 97 4.53 -0.51 -7.64
C GLY A 97 4.90 0.86 -7.08
N ILE A 98 3.92 1.75 -6.86
CA ILE A 98 4.11 3.05 -6.20
C ILE A 98 4.27 2.88 -4.69
N VAL A 99 3.50 1.98 -4.07
CA VAL A 99 3.50 1.75 -2.62
C VAL A 99 4.87 1.24 -2.13
N LEU A 100 5.47 0.28 -2.83
CA LEU A 100 6.74 -0.34 -2.41
C LEU A 100 7.88 0.67 -2.15
N PRO A 101 8.25 1.56 -3.09
CA PRO A 101 9.35 2.50 -2.89
C PRO A 101 9.05 3.59 -1.85
N LEU A 102 7.80 3.77 -1.42
CA LEU A 102 7.44 4.72 -0.36
C LEU A 102 7.73 4.21 1.05
N TYR A 103 8.13 2.94 1.22
CA TYR A 103 8.56 2.40 2.52
C TYR A 103 9.90 2.97 3.02
N SER A 104 10.74 3.52 2.12
CA SER A 104 12.06 4.05 2.45
C SER A 104 12.52 5.04 1.40
N GLU A 105 13.15 6.14 1.82
CA GLU A 105 13.74 7.15 0.92
C GLU A 105 14.72 6.56 -0.11
N SER A 106 15.37 5.44 0.24
CA SER A 106 16.25 4.71 -0.69
C SER A 106 15.54 4.18 -1.93
N GLY A 107 14.21 4.04 -1.89
CA GLY A 107 13.37 3.60 -3.01
C GLY A 107 12.95 4.75 -3.95
N TRP A 108 13.06 6.01 -3.52
CA TRP A 108 12.59 7.16 -4.28
C TRP A 108 13.21 7.30 -5.68
N PRO A 109 14.52 7.07 -5.89
CA PRO A 109 15.08 7.12 -7.24
C PRO A 109 14.43 6.11 -8.20
N ALA A 110 14.07 4.92 -7.70
CA ALA A 110 13.38 3.91 -8.49
C ALA A 110 11.93 4.32 -8.80
N LEU A 111 11.25 4.97 -7.84
CA LEU A 111 9.92 5.52 -8.08
C LEU A 111 9.93 6.61 -9.16
N THR A 112 10.91 7.51 -9.14
CA THR A 112 11.05 8.56 -10.17
C THR A 112 11.22 7.97 -11.55
N SER A 113 12.19 7.06 -11.71
CA SER A 113 12.44 6.37 -12.98
C SER A 113 11.17 5.64 -13.48
N ALA A 114 10.47 4.96 -12.57
CA ALA A 114 9.28 4.19 -12.93
C ALA A 114 8.08 5.07 -13.32
N LEU A 115 7.89 6.22 -12.68
CA LEU A 115 6.84 7.18 -13.03
C LEU A 115 7.16 7.89 -14.35
N GLU A 116 8.42 8.27 -14.60
CA GLU A 116 8.86 8.86 -15.86
C GLU A 116 8.64 7.89 -17.03
N ALA A 117 9.06 6.63 -16.89
CA ALA A 117 8.85 5.60 -17.91
C ALA A 117 7.35 5.36 -18.19
N ALA A 118 6.52 5.34 -17.14
CA ALA A 118 5.08 5.15 -17.31
C ALA A 118 4.40 6.32 -18.06
N GLU A 119 4.82 7.56 -17.81
CA GLU A 119 4.35 8.72 -18.57
C GLU A 119 4.81 8.70 -20.04
N GLU A 120 5.94 8.04 -20.34
CA GLU A 120 6.40 7.77 -21.70
C GLU A 120 5.75 6.52 -22.34
N GLY A 121 4.88 5.82 -21.61
CA GLY A 121 4.11 4.68 -22.09
C GLY A 121 4.74 3.31 -21.85
N ASP A 122 5.79 3.21 -21.02
CA ASP A 122 6.40 1.95 -20.61
C ASP A 122 6.07 1.60 -19.15
N GLY A 123 5.27 0.56 -18.96
CA GLY A 123 4.88 0.09 -17.63
C GLY A 123 5.89 -0.84 -16.94
N SER A 124 7.05 -1.09 -17.55
CA SER A 124 7.99 -2.14 -17.11
C SER A 124 8.50 -1.95 -15.69
N GLU A 125 8.89 -0.73 -15.32
CA GLU A 125 9.53 -0.49 -14.02
C GLU A 125 8.53 -0.52 -12.87
N LEU A 126 7.33 0.06 -13.04
CA LEU A 126 6.25 -0.08 -12.06
C LEU A 126 5.81 -1.54 -11.92
N LEU A 127 5.80 -2.32 -13.00
CA LEU A 127 5.51 -3.75 -12.95
C LEU A 127 6.57 -4.51 -12.15
N ALA A 128 7.86 -4.17 -12.34
CA ALA A 128 8.95 -4.80 -11.59
C ALA A 128 8.89 -4.48 -10.09
N LEU A 129 8.52 -3.24 -9.73
CA LEU A 129 8.28 -2.86 -8.33
C LEU A 129 7.09 -3.63 -7.74
N ALA A 130 6.00 -3.78 -8.50
CA ALA A 130 4.85 -4.57 -8.08
C ALA A 130 5.20 -6.07 -7.90
N ASP A 131 6.05 -6.63 -8.76
CA ASP A 131 6.58 -7.98 -8.61
C ASP A 131 7.41 -8.14 -7.33
N GLY A 132 8.26 -7.15 -7.05
CA GLY A 132 9.05 -7.10 -5.82
C GLY A 132 8.17 -7.12 -4.56
N TYR A 133 7.11 -6.30 -4.54
CA TYR A 133 6.16 -6.26 -3.42
C TYR A 133 5.44 -7.61 -3.24
N ASN A 134 5.05 -8.25 -4.34
CA ASN A 134 4.31 -9.51 -4.33
C ASN A 134 5.20 -10.75 -4.21
N GLU A 135 6.52 -10.60 -4.05
CA GLU A 135 7.49 -11.69 -4.05
C GLU A 135 7.39 -12.58 -5.31
N ARG A 136 7.07 -11.98 -6.46
CA ARG A 136 6.95 -12.70 -7.73
C ARG A 136 8.31 -12.84 -8.39
N ASP A 137 8.77 -14.07 -8.60
CA ASP A 137 10.03 -14.34 -9.28
C ASP A 137 9.91 -14.30 -10.82
N ALA A 138 11.05 -14.35 -11.50
CA ALA A 138 11.12 -14.33 -12.96
C ALA A 138 10.43 -15.54 -13.65
N SER A 139 10.20 -16.64 -12.93
CA SER A 139 9.42 -17.78 -13.44
C SER A 139 7.92 -17.66 -13.15
N GLY A 140 7.51 -16.57 -12.50
CA GLY A 140 6.12 -16.28 -12.16
C GLY A 140 5.60 -16.98 -10.91
N ARG A 141 6.49 -17.54 -10.07
CA ARG A 141 6.10 -18.05 -8.75
C ARG A 141 6.06 -16.91 -7.75
N TYR A 142 5.11 -16.97 -6.83
CA TYR A 142 4.95 -16.00 -5.75
C TYR A 142 5.51 -16.57 -4.45
N GLY A 143 6.05 -15.69 -3.61
CA GLY A 143 6.30 -15.99 -2.21
C GLY A 143 5.01 -16.17 -1.41
N THR A 144 5.14 -16.45 -0.12
CA THR A 144 3.99 -16.74 0.75
C THR A 144 3.60 -15.58 1.64
N THR A 145 4.33 -14.46 1.63
CA THR A 145 4.17 -13.39 2.62
C THR A 145 2.79 -12.75 2.54
N THR A 146 2.36 -12.29 1.36
CA THR A 146 1.06 -11.63 1.16
C THR A 146 -0.11 -12.58 1.44
N HIS A 147 0.01 -13.84 1.04
CA HIS A 147 -0.98 -14.88 1.32
C HIS A 147 -1.11 -15.17 2.83
N SER A 148 0.04 -15.28 3.52
CA SER A 148 0.08 -15.53 4.97
C SER A 148 -0.47 -14.33 5.74
N GLN A 149 -0.07 -13.12 5.35
CA GLN A 149 -0.57 -11.88 5.94
C GLN A 149 -2.09 -11.83 5.91
N ARG A 150 -2.70 -12.07 4.75
CA ARG A 150 -4.16 -12.06 4.62
C ARG A 150 -4.83 -13.03 5.59
N VAL A 151 -4.39 -14.29 5.63
CA VAL A 151 -4.97 -15.30 6.52
C VAL A 151 -4.81 -14.91 8.00
N ILE A 152 -3.63 -14.43 8.39
CA ILE A 152 -3.33 -14.03 9.77
C ILE A 152 -4.20 -12.82 10.17
N SER A 153 -4.17 -11.73 9.39
CA SER A 153 -4.93 -10.51 9.69
C SER A 153 -6.44 -10.77 9.76
N CYS A 154 -6.97 -11.65 8.93
CA CYS A 154 -8.39 -11.99 8.98
C CYS A 154 -8.78 -12.88 10.18
N LEU A 155 -7.83 -13.57 10.80
CA LEU A 155 -8.05 -14.29 12.06
C LEU A 155 -7.92 -13.37 13.28
N ASP A 156 -7.07 -12.34 13.19
CA ASP A 156 -6.85 -11.37 14.26
C ASP A 156 -8.00 -10.35 14.38
N ASP A 157 -8.61 -9.93 13.27
CA ASP A 157 -9.76 -9.02 13.26
C ASP A 157 -11.08 -9.73 12.90
N LYS A 158 -12.17 -9.40 13.61
CA LYS A 158 -13.52 -9.91 13.36
C LYS A 158 -14.36 -9.00 12.46
N GLN A 159 -13.94 -7.76 12.25
CA GLN A 159 -14.68 -6.80 11.46
C GLN A 159 -14.71 -7.21 9.98
N ARG A 160 -15.88 -7.07 9.38
CA ARG A 160 -16.15 -7.41 7.97
C ARG A 160 -17.03 -6.31 7.38
N PRO A 161 -16.46 -5.15 7.02
CA PRO A 161 -17.19 -4.07 6.35
C PRO A 161 -17.70 -4.51 4.98
N THR A 162 -18.98 -4.32 4.70
CA THR A 162 -19.56 -4.60 3.40
C THR A 162 -19.17 -3.56 2.35
N ALA A 163 -19.23 -3.92 1.07
CA ALA A 163 -19.03 -2.98 -0.02
C ALA A 163 -19.97 -1.75 0.06
N GLU A 164 -21.19 -1.90 0.58
CA GLU A 164 -22.12 -0.79 0.76
C GLU A 164 -21.67 0.17 1.89
N GLU A 165 -21.21 -0.37 3.01
CA GLU A 165 -20.67 0.41 4.13
C GLU A 165 -19.40 1.17 3.72
N THR A 166 -18.48 0.48 3.05
CA THR A 166 -17.26 1.08 2.52
C THR A 166 -17.56 2.16 1.50
N LYS A 167 -18.51 1.94 0.58
CA LYS A 167 -18.89 2.95 -0.43
C LYS A 167 -19.37 4.26 0.19
N LYS A 168 -20.06 4.22 1.33
CA LYS A 168 -20.49 5.43 2.07
C LYS A 168 -19.31 6.21 2.66
N LEU A 169 -18.19 5.54 2.89
CA LEU A 169 -17.00 6.11 3.53
C LEU A 169 -15.91 6.52 2.52
N LEU A 170 -15.98 6.09 1.25
CA LEU A 170 -15.00 6.46 0.21
C LEU A 170 -14.72 7.97 0.10
N PRO A 171 -15.72 8.88 0.14
CA PRO A 171 -15.43 10.31 0.08
C PRO A 171 -14.53 10.80 1.22
N LYS A 172 -14.55 10.12 2.38
CA LYS A 172 -13.64 10.41 3.50
C LYS A 172 -12.20 10.00 3.15
N PHE A 173 -12.03 8.82 2.56
CA PHE A 173 -10.72 8.32 2.16
C PHE A 173 -10.11 9.12 1.01
N GLU A 174 -10.90 9.42 -0.02
CA GLU A 174 -10.47 10.24 -1.16
C GLU A 174 -10.05 11.65 -0.72
N LYS A 175 -10.71 12.20 0.30
CA LYS A 175 -10.29 13.46 0.93
C LYS A 175 -8.97 13.35 1.69
N VAL A 176 -8.64 12.16 2.22
CA VAL A 176 -7.34 11.91 2.87
C VAL A 176 -6.23 11.77 1.84
N SER A 177 -6.51 11.10 0.72
CA SER A 177 -5.54 10.93 -0.35
C SER A 177 -6.24 10.70 -1.70
N PRO A 178 -5.94 11.51 -2.73
CA PRO A 178 -6.43 11.24 -4.09
C PRO A 178 -5.79 10.00 -4.72
N VAL A 179 -4.62 9.57 -4.25
CA VAL A 179 -3.88 8.41 -4.80
C VAL A 179 -4.23 7.12 -4.05
N PHE A 180 -4.23 7.15 -2.72
CA PHE A 180 -4.36 5.96 -1.88
C PHE A 180 -5.76 5.75 -1.30
N GLY A 181 -6.58 6.80 -1.27
CA GLY A 181 -7.85 6.80 -0.58
C GLY A 181 -8.83 5.74 -1.10
N ALA A 182 -9.14 5.79 -2.40
CA ALA A 182 -10.12 4.87 -2.98
C ALA A 182 -9.69 3.41 -2.84
N PHE A 183 -8.41 3.10 -3.12
CA PHE A 183 -7.88 1.74 -3.00
C PHE A 183 -8.02 1.22 -1.57
N LEU A 184 -7.47 1.93 -0.59
CA LEU A 184 -7.48 1.49 0.82
C LEU A 184 -8.88 1.50 1.43
N GLY A 185 -9.75 2.39 0.95
CA GLY A 185 -11.17 2.34 1.27
C GLY A 185 -11.78 1.02 0.83
N TRP A 186 -11.73 0.70 -0.47
CA TRP A 186 -12.28 -0.55 -1.01
C TRP A 186 -11.65 -1.81 -0.41
N ASP A 187 -10.36 -1.76 -0.09
CA ASP A 187 -9.61 -2.86 0.51
C ASP A 187 -10.27 -3.37 1.80
N THR A 188 -10.84 -2.47 2.62
CA THR A 188 -11.57 -2.83 3.85
C THR A 188 -12.74 -3.79 3.61
N ALA A 189 -13.36 -3.76 2.43
CA ALA A 189 -14.48 -4.63 2.08
C ALA A 189 -14.06 -5.87 1.27
N GLY A 190 -12.82 -5.93 0.77
CA GLY A 190 -12.34 -7.03 -0.07
C GLY A 190 -11.41 -8.01 0.64
N TRP A 191 -10.77 -7.59 1.75
CA TRP A 191 -9.63 -8.31 2.30
C TRP A 191 -9.97 -9.62 3.01
N CYS A 192 -11.08 -9.69 3.75
CA CYS A 192 -11.36 -10.81 4.66
C CYS A 192 -12.64 -11.62 4.36
N TYR A 193 -13.06 -11.63 3.08
CA TYR A 193 -14.15 -12.45 2.57
C TYR A 193 -13.66 -13.63 1.73
#